data_AF-A0A2T6B8N3-F1
#
_entry.id   AF-A0A2T6B8N3-F1
#
_cell.length_a   1.000
_cell.length_b   1.000
_cell.length_c   1.000
_cell.angle_alpha   90.00
_cell.angle_beta   90.00
_cell.angle_gamma   90.00
#
_symmetry.space_group_name_H-M   'P 1'
#
loop_
_entity.id
_entity.type
_entity.pdbx_description
1 polymer ?
#
loop_
_entity_poly.entity_id
_entity_poly.type
_entity_poly.pdbx_seq_one_letter_code
_entity_poly.pdbx_strand_id
1 'polypeptide(L)'
;MSRIEDFGAHLHGAAKERWRTYREAMSRARREAGDPLTAPLAEAFPEPPYTRLIEDGADPWVIAFVRAAREQIPARPRDPYRARPWARTVRALRDISVDLIEGVIDRGRVEARLADPGSQRLREGLEGRMALYLALGHERSLRGHRLTRTAYQVLDGVRHDPPLIRWEVRRDRSGGRAEVLASGRSEEEAITAFRTRLTTDAGAPAARRAPIEIFSWRGHPERGAVIGVKNGPHLIELARLPSVREAQTHLRENRNALERRLAQLRDLPPERGEANRDRSGPALRRGDVSPARFQELFGFRGVQFGNYVEGARRQADLNRAHDALLDLASVIGCAPKALSLGEALGLAFGARGRGGKGAAAAHFEPDQVVINLTKTNGAGSLAHEWFHALDNHLARRAGARSTQYASELNGPVARLIGRLTTGTRMAERSALLDRVRSSPYYATRVEMAARGFEAFVISELGARGVVNDYLANVIPEEAFEAVAALRGQPPGGYPYPLRTELGAVGDAYRHLLATREVRATLVAEARPSGTVPAPPDPPPPPASPASPPAETRAGREGRSPPPGPSDTPDFDWC
;
A
#
# COMPACT_ATOMS: atom_id res chain seq x y z
N MET A 1 -27.96 11.99 4.05
CA MET A 1 -26.73 12.74 3.72
C MET A 1 -26.30 12.35 2.31
N SER A 2 -25.85 13.31 1.51
CA SER A 2 -25.29 13.05 0.17
C SER A 2 -23.95 12.32 0.26
N ARG A 3 -23.60 11.57 -0.79
CA ARG A 3 -22.29 10.89 -0.89
C ARG A 3 -21.21 11.95 -1.12
N ILE A 4 -20.18 12.00 -0.27
CA ILE A 4 -18.96 12.77 -0.56
C ILE A 4 -18.29 12.14 -1.78
N GLU A 5 -18.03 12.93 -2.82
CA GLU A 5 -17.30 12.51 -4.01
C GLU A 5 -15.81 12.90 -3.93
N ASP A 6 -15.03 12.59 -4.97
CA ASP A 6 -13.69 13.16 -5.11
C ASP A 6 -13.80 14.68 -5.33
N PHE A 7 -12.83 15.46 -4.85
CA PHE A 7 -12.84 16.92 -5.01
C PHE A 7 -11.44 17.51 -5.25
N GLY A 8 -11.39 18.75 -5.73
CA GLY A 8 -10.17 19.36 -6.26
C GLY A 8 -9.79 18.78 -7.63
N ALA A 9 -8.50 18.86 -8.00
CA ALA A 9 -8.00 18.31 -9.25
C ALA A 9 -7.93 16.77 -9.23
N HIS A 10 -8.16 16.16 -10.40
CA HIS A 10 -8.14 14.71 -10.56
C HIS A 10 -6.75 14.11 -10.22
N LEU A 11 -6.73 13.15 -9.28
CA LEU A 11 -5.50 12.47 -8.84
C LEU A 11 -5.29 11.16 -9.60
N HIS A 12 -4.44 11.18 -10.62
CA HIS A 12 -4.13 9.99 -11.42
C HIS A 12 -3.48 8.85 -10.63
N GLY A 13 -3.65 7.61 -11.09
CA GLY A 13 -3.01 6.40 -10.56
C GLY A 13 -3.83 5.63 -9.53
N ALA A 14 -5.11 5.95 -9.40
CA ALA A 14 -6.02 5.25 -8.50
C ALA A 14 -6.24 3.77 -8.88
N ALA A 15 -6.65 2.93 -7.92
CA ALA A 15 -7.06 1.55 -8.21
C ALA A 15 -8.15 1.51 -9.29
N LYS A 16 -9.18 2.36 -9.13
CA LYS A 16 -10.28 2.57 -10.09
C LYS A 16 -9.86 3.06 -11.48
N GLU A 17 -8.62 3.52 -11.64
CA GLU A 17 -8.08 3.95 -12.93
C GLU A 17 -7.25 2.87 -13.63
N ARG A 18 -6.90 1.75 -12.97
CA ARG A 18 -6.07 0.70 -13.59
C ARG A 18 -6.66 0.16 -14.88
N TRP A 19 -7.98 0.04 -14.97
CA TRP A 19 -8.67 -0.25 -16.23
C TRP A 19 -8.40 0.83 -17.28
N ARG A 20 -8.67 2.10 -16.96
CA ARG A 20 -8.41 3.25 -17.85
C ARG A 20 -6.95 3.30 -18.33
N THR A 21 -5.98 3.19 -17.43
CA THR A 21 -4.55 3.16 -17.76
C THR A 21 -4.21 1.98 -18.67
N TYR A 22 -4.83 0.81 -18.47
CA TYR A 22 -4.65 -0.32 -19.37
C TYR A 22 -5.25 -0.07 -20.76
N ARG A 23 -6.43 0.56 -20.85
CA ARG A 23 -7.00 1.00 -22.14
C ARG A 23 -6.04 1.93 -22.86
N GLU A 24 -5.59 2.99 -22.19
CA GLU A 24 -4.63 3.96 -22.74
C GLU A 24 -3.32 3.31 -23.19
N ALA A 25 -2.79 2.32 -22.44
CA ALA A 25 -1.62 1.55 -22.84
C ALA A 25 -1.87 0.68 -24.08
N MET A 26 -3.04 0.04 -24.18
CA MET A 26 -3.44 -0.75 -25.35
C MET A 26 -3.64 0.13 -26.60
N SER A 27 -4.33 1.26 -26.48
CA SER A 27 -4.49 2.24 -27.58
C SER A 27 -3.15 2.84 -28.01
N ARG A 28 -2.25 3.10 -27.05
CA ARG A 28 -0.85 3.50 -27.32
C ARG A 28 -0.11 2.41 -28.09
N ALA A 29 -0.23 1.15 -27.65
CA ALA A 29 0.40 0.02 -28.34
C ALA A 29 -0.13 -0.21 -29.76
N ARG A 30 -1.35 0.25 -30.07
CA ARG A 30 -1.91 0.28 -31.43
C ARG A 30 -1.29 1.37 -32.32
N ARG A 31 -1.11 2.58 -31.79
CA ARG A 31 -0.69 3.77 -32.53
C ARG A 31 0.83 4.01 -32.58
N GLU A 32 1.51 3.76 -31.47
CA GLU A 32 2.85 4.30 -31.15
C GLU A 32 3.90 3.20 -30.91
N ALA A 33 3.51 2.02 -30.39
CA ALA A 33 4.49 0.94 -30.20
C ALA A 33 5.04 0.47 -31.54
N GLY A 34 6.37 0.29 -31.60
CA GLY A 34 7.06 -0.16 -32.80
C GLY A 34 6.50 -1.48 -33.34
N ASP A 35 6.74 -1.75 -34.63
CA ASP A 35 6.40 -3.02 -35.27
C ASP A 35 6.79 -4.20 -34.33
N PRO A 36 5.94 -5.22 -34.11
CA PRO A 36 6.34 -6.43 -33.37
C PRO A 36 7.66 -7.08 -33.89
N LEU A 37 8.08 -6.77 -35.11
CA LEU A 37 9.41 -7.10 -35.66
C LEU A 37 10.59 -6.35 -35.00
N THR A 38 10.36 -5.30 -34.22
CA THR A 38 11.39 -4.54 -33.48
C THR A 38 11.08 -4.42 -31.99
N ALA A 39 9.83 -4.17 -31.61
CA ALA A 39 9.41 -4.02 -30.22
C ALA A 39 9.24 -5.38 -29.48
N PRO A 40 9.51 -5.46 -28.16
CA PRO A 40 9.13 -6.60 -27.33
C PRO A 40 7.61 -6.82 -27.30
N LEU A 41 7.16 -8.08 -27.15
CA LEU A 41 5.73 -8.41 -27.09
C LEU A 41 4.99 -7.76 -25.89
N ALA A 42 5.70 -7.36 -24.84
CA ALA A 42 5.12 -6.62 -23.71
C ALA A 42 4.85 -5.14 -24.01
N GLU A 43 5.54 -4.57 -25.01
CA GLU A 43 5.34 -3.19 -25.48
C GLU A 43 4.30 -3.18 -26.63
N ALA A 44 4.48 -4.07 -27.62
CA ALA A 44 3.58 -4.21 -28.75
C ALA A 44 2.18 -4.72 -28.36
N PHE A 45 2.05 -5.40 -27.22
CA PHE A 45 0.76 -5.85 -26.67
C PHE A 45 0.88 -5.84 -25.13
N PRO A 46 0.47 -4.76 -24.43
CA PRO A 46 0.58 -4.66 -22.97
C PRO A 46 -0.14 -5.77 -22.18
N GLU A 47 0.47 -6.16 -21.06
CA GLU A 47 -0.03 -7.21 -20.14
C GLU A 47 -0.50 -6.60 -18.82
N PRO A 48 -1.79 -6.74 -18.45
CA PRO A 48 -2.31 -6.21 -17.21
C PRO A 48 -2.29 -7.23 -16.06
N PRO A 49 -2.45 -6.79 -14.80
CA PRO A 49 -2.82 -7.65 -13.69
C PRO A 49 -4.30 -8.08 -13.82
N TYR A 50 -4.58 -9.08 -14.67
CA TYR A 50 -5.93 -9.51 -15.09
C TYR A 50 -6.97 -9.60 -13.96
N THR A 51 -6.67 -10.30 -12.86
CA THR A 51 -7.60 -10.44 -11.71
C THR A 51 -8.01 -9.09 -11.14
N ARG A 52 -7.04 -8.17 -10.97
CA ARG A 52 -7.31 -6.82 -10.43
C ARG A 52 -8.14 -5.96 -11.38
N LEU A 53 -7.98 -6.11 -12.70
CA LEU A 53 -8.85 -5.38 -13.64
C LEU A 53 -10.32 -5.77 -13.48
N ILE A 54 -10.61 -7.05 -13.23
CA ILE A 54 -11.98 -7.51 -12.96
C ILE A 54 -12.48 -6.96 -11.61
N GLU A 55 -11.64 -6.98 -10.57
CA GLU A 55 -11.94 -6.33 -9.28
C GLU A 55 -12.24 -4.83 -9.45
N ASP A 56 -11.59 -4.15 -10.39
CA ASP A 56 -11.82 -2.73 -10.71
C ASP A 56 -13.04 -2.48 -11.62
N GLY A 57 -13.78 -3.53 -12.00
CA GLY A 57 -15.00 -3.43 -12.82
C GLY A 57 -14.80 -3.58 -14.33
N ALA A 58 -13.65 -4.10 -14.80
CA ALA A 58 -13.53 -4.53 -16.19
C ALA A 58 -14.34 -5.82 -16.42
N ASP A 59 -14.96 -5.92 -17.61
CA ASP A 59 -15.77 -7.09 -17.98
C ASP A 59 -14.93 -8.39 -17.98
N PRO A 60 -15.29 -9.42 -17.19
CA PRO A 60 -14.57 -10.70 -17.15
C PRO A 60 -14.40 -11.36 -18.52
N TRP A 61 -15.38 -11.23 -19.43
CA TRP A 61 -15.33 -11.79 -20.77
C TRP A 61 -14.30 -11.06 -21.64
N VAL A 62 -14.23 -9.74 -21.56
CA VAL A 62 -13.20 -8.93 -22.24
C VAL A 62 -11.82 -9.29 -21.71
N ILE A 63 -11.65 -9.40 -20.39
CA ILE A 63 -10.36 -9.78 -19.78
C ILE A 63 -9.95 -11.21 -20.17
N ALA A 64 -10.89 -12.15 -20.21
CA ALA A 64 -10.65 -13.52 -20.69
C ALA A 64 -10.24 -13.55 -22.17
N PHE A 65 -10.93 -12.80 -23.04
CA PHE A 65 -10.57 -12.64 -24.46
C PHE A 65 -9.15 -12.11 -24.63
N VAL A 66 -8.85 -10.96 -24.02
CA VAL A 66 -7.55 -10.27 -24.13
C VAL A 66 -6.41 -11.18 -23.68
N ARG A 67 -6.58 -11.88 -22.56
CA ARG A 67 -5.57 -12.82 -22.06
C ARG A 67 -5.41 -14.04 -22.97
N ALA A 68 -6.51 -14.65 -23.38
CA ALA A 68 -6.47 -15.82 -24.25
C ALA A 68 -5.80 -15.49 -25.59
N ALA A 69 -6.10 -14.32 -26.15
CA ALA A 69 -5.50 -13.78 -27.37
C ALA A 69 -4.00 -13.55 -27.21
N ARG A 70 -3.59 -12.89 -26.12
CA ARG A 70 -2.18 -12.67 -25.82
C ARG A 70 -1.40 -13.98 -25.63
N GLU A 71 -1.93 -14.94 -24.88
CA GLU A 71 -1.24 -16.21 -24.61
C GLU A 71 -1.28 -17.20 -25.77
N GLN A 72 -2.17 -17.00 -26.75
CA GLN A 72 -2.18 -17.74 -28.02
C GLN A 72 -0.95 -17.42 -28.89
N ILE A 73 -0.30 -16.27 -28.67
CA ILE A 73 0.87 -15.82 -29.44
C ILE A 73 2.10 -16.66 -29.03
N PRO A 74 2.70 -17.44 -29.94
CA PRO A 74 3.90 -18.21 -29.65
C PRO A 74 5.12 -17.28 -29.52
N ALA A 75 6.24 -17.81 -29.02
CA ALA A 75 7.50 -17.08 -29.00
C ALA A 75 7.89 -16.60 -30.41
N ARG A 76 8.46 -15.39 -30.50
CA ARG A 76 8.84 -14.76 -31.76
C ARG A 76 9.83 -15.66 -32.54
N PRO A 77 9.54 -16.02 -33.80
CA PRO A 77 10.48 -16.76 -34.65
C PRO A 77 11.78 -15.99 -34.90
N ARG A 78 12.92 -16.69 -34.92
CA ARG A 78 14.21 -16.12 -35.32
C ARG A 78 14.32 -15.91 -36.83
N ASP A 79 13.65 -16.77 -37.61
CA ASP A 79 13.56 -16.70 -39.07
C ASP A 79 12.70 -15.48 -39.50
N PRO A 80 13.24 -14.51 -40.27
CA PRO A 80 12.50 -13.35 -40.77
C PRO A 80 11.25 -13.69 -41.59
N TYR A 81 11.27 -14.80 -42.35
CA TYR A 81 10.14 -15.24 -43.16
C TYR A 81 8.96 -15.66 -42.29
N ARG A 82 9.22 -16.31 -41.15
CA ARG A 82 8.20 -16.67 -40.14
C ARG A 82 7.85 -15.50 -39.20
N ALA A 83 8.78 -14.57 -38.97
CA ALA A 83 8.55 -13.40 -38.13
C ALA A 83 7.49 -12.45 -38.72
N ARG A 84 7.46 -12.26 -40.05
CA ARG A 84 6.47 -11.39 -40.71
C ARG A 84 5.00 -11.86 -40.51
N PRO A 85 4.62 -13.12 -40.77
CA PRO A 85 3.31 -13.66 -40.41
C PRO A 85 3.00 -13.55 -38.91
N TRP A 86 3.96 -13.87 -38.04
CA TRP A 86 3.81 -13.75 -36.59
C TRP A 86 3.45 -12.30 -36.17
N ALA A 87 4.15 -11.29 -36.71
CA ALA A 87 3.88 -9.89 -36.43
C ALA A 87 2.51 -9.40 -36.94
N ARG A 88 1.98 -10.00 -38.02
CA ARG A 88 0.58 -9.77 -38.45
C ARG A 88 -0.41 -10.35 -37.45
N THR A 89 -0.17 -11.55 -36.92
CA THR A 89 -1.01 -12.16 -35.88
C THR A 89 -1.01 -11.35 -34.58
N VAL A 90 0.16 -10.84 -34.13
CA VAL A 90 0.25 -9.95 -32.96
C VAL A 90 -0.62 -8.71 -33.15
N ARG A 91 -0.50 -8.03 -34.31
CA ARG A 91 -1.31 -6.85 -34.63
C ARG A 91 -2.80 -7.16 -34.67
N ALA A 92 -3.22 -8.21 -35.39
CA ALA A 92 -4.63 -8.57 -35.49
C ALA A 92 -5.27 -8.85 -34.13
N LEU A 93 -4.60 -9.61 -33.25
CA LEU A 93 -5.11 -9.94 -31.92
C LEU A 93 -5.10 -8.74 -30.98
N ARG A 94 -4.06 -7.88 -31.05
CA ARG A 94 -4.00 -6.60 -30.33
C ARG A 94 -5.12 -5.66 -30.77
N ASP A 95 -5.33 -5.50 -32.07
CA ASP A 95 -6.27 -4.50 -32.61
C ASP A 95 -7.72 -4.90 -32.30
N ILE A 96 -8.08 -6.20 -32.40
CA ILE A 96 -9.37 -6.71 -31.91
C ILE A 96 -9.50 -6.50 -30.39
N SER A 97 -8.44 -6.72 -29.62
CA SER A 97 -8.43 -6.46 -28.17
C SER A 97 -8.67 -4.98 -27.87
N VAL A 98 -8.04 -4.06 -28.61
CA VAL A 98 -8.26 -2.61 -28.46
C VAL A 98 -9.70 -2.23 -28.81
N ASP A 99 -10.20 -2.66 -29.96
CA ASP A 99 -11.58 -2.36 -30.40
C ASP A 99 -12.60 -2.86 -29.35
N LEU A 100 -12.37 -4.02 -28.73
CA LEU A 100 -13.23 -4.58 -27.67
C LEU A 100 -13.10 -3.81 -26.33
N ILE A 101 -11.89 -3.40 -25.97
CA ILE A 101 -11.61 -2.60 -24.75
C ILE A 101 -12.19 -1.18 -24.85
N GLU A 102 -12.19 -0.61 -26.07
CA GLU A 102 -12.73 0.72 -26.38
C GLU A 102 -14.25 0.69 -26.65
N GLY A 103 -14.87 -0.48 -26.77
CA GLY A 103 -16.30 -0.63 -27.07
C GLY A 103 -16.67 -0.37 -28.53
N VAL A 104 -15.68 -0.33 -29.43
CA VAL A 104 -15.86 -0.20 -30.89
C VAL A 104 -16.47 -1.48 -31.49
N ILE A 105 -16.19 -2.63 -30.88
CA ILE A 105 -16.89 -3.89 -31.13
C ILE A 105 -17.40 -4.48 -29.82
N ASP A 106 -18.56 -5.14 -29.89
CA ASP A 106 -19.12 -5.88 -28.77
C ASP A 106 -18.74 -7.37 -28.79
N ARG A 107 -19.18 -8.09 -27.76
CA ARG A 107 -19.04 -9.54 -27.61
C ARG A 107 -19.62 -10.31 -28.81
N GLY A 108 -20.84 -9.98 -29.24
CA GLY A 108 -21.52 -10.69 -30.33
C GLY A 108 -20.80 -10.55 -31.66
N ARG A 109 -20.19 -9.39 -31.94
CA ARG A 109 -19.36 -9.15 -33.12
C ARG A 109 -18.07 -9.97 -33.13
N VAL A 110 -17.50 -10.24 -31.96
CA VAL A 110 -16.33 -11.12 -31.80
C VAL A 110 -16.74 -12.59 -31.92
N GLU A 111 -17.83 -13.02 -31.26
CA GLU A 111 -18.38 -14.38 -31.37
C GLU A 111 -18.73 -14.73 -32.83
N ALA A 112 -19.38 -13.82 -33.55
CA ALA A 112 -19.67 -13.99 -34.98
C ALA A 112 -18.41 -14.13 -35.85
N ARG A 113 -17.32 -13.40 -35.54
CA ARG A 113 -16.03 -13.54 -36.24
C ARG A 113 -15.33 -14.87 -35.93
N LEU A 114 -15.50 -15.41 -34.72
CA LEU A 114 -14.96 -16.72 -34.34
C LEU A 114 -15.79 -17.86 -34.94
N ALA A 115 -17.10 -17.70 -35.08
CA ALA A 115 -18.01 -18.65 -35.71
C ALA A 115 -17.72 -18.88 -37.21
N ASP A 116 -17.10 -17.90 -37.90
CA ASP A 116 -16.70 -18.04 -39.30
C ASP A 116 -15.86 -19.31 -39.55
N PRO A 117 -16.18 -20.14 -40.58
CA PRO A 117 -15.43 -21.36 -40.88
C PRO A 117 -13.93 -21.14 -41.11
N GLY A 118 -13.53 -20.01 -41.72
CA GLY A 118 -12.13 -19.65 -41.93
C GLY A 118 -11.35 -19.41 -40.62
N SER A 119 -12.04 -19.07 -39.54
CA SER A 119 -11.46 -18.82 -38.21
C SER A 119 -11.25 -20.09 -37.37
N GLN A 120 -11.49 -21.30 -37.88
CA GLN A 120 -11.47 -22.55 -37.08
C GLN A 120 -10.22 -22.74 -36.20
N ARG A 121 -9.01 -22.56 -36.75
CA ARG A 121 -7.76 -22.70 -35.96
C ARG A 121 -7.58 -21.63 -34.89
N LEU A 122 -8.15 -20.44 -35.09
CA LEU A 122 -8.16 -19.39 -34.08
C LEU A 122 -9.16 -19.74 -32.98
N ARG A 123 -10.36 -20.17 -33.37
CA ARG A 123 -11.45 -20.62 -32.48
C ARG A 123 -10.97 -21.71 -31.51
N GLU A 124 -10.45 -22.82 -32.02
CA GLU A 124 -9.96 -23.97 -31.24
C GLU A 124 -8.82 -23.62 -30.25
N GLY A 125 -8.07 -22.55 -30.51
CA GLY A 125 -7.02 -22.07 -29.60
C GLY A 125 -7.49 -21.01 -28.60
N LEU A 126 -8.38 -20.11 -29.04
CA LEU A 126 -8.78 -18.92 -28.33
C LEU A 126 -10.01 -19.17 -27.44
N GLU A 127 -11.11 -19.64 -28.04
CA GLU A 127 -12.41 -19.82 -27.37
C GLU A 127 -12.29 -20.79 -26.20
N GLY A 128 -11.69 -21.96 -26.44
CA GLY A 128 -11.44 -22.95 -25.39
C GLY A 128 -10.51 -22.44 -24.27
N ARG A 129 -9.60 -21.48 -24.53
CA ARG A 129 -8.80 -20.85 -23.46
C ARG A 129 -9.57 -19.75 -22.74
N MET A 130 -10.46 -19.02 -23.42
CA MET A 130 -11.37 -18.07 -22.79
C MET A 130 -12.31 -18.76 -21.81
N ALA A 131 -12.93 -19.87 -22.21
CA ALA A 131 -13.78 -20.69 -21.35
C ALA A 131 -13.05 -21.14 -20.08
N LEU A 132 -11.83 -21.67 -20.23
CA LEU A 132 -10.97 -22.02 -19.09
C LEU A 132 -10.66 -20.81 -18.20
N TYR A 133 -10.43 -19.62 -18.76
CA TYR A 133 -10.19 -18.42 -17.95
C TYR A 133 -11.43 -17.92 -17.21
N LEU A 134 -12.59 -17.95 -17.85
CA LEU A 134 -13.88 -17.59 -17.24
C LEU A 134 -14.22 -18.52 -16.07
N ALA A 135 -13.95 -19.81 -16.21
CA ALA A 135 -14.28 -20.80 -15.19
C ALA A 135 -13.22 -20.95 -14.08
N LEU A 136 -11.93 -20.79 -14.39
CA LEU A 136 -10.83 -21.04 -13.43
C LEU A 136 -10.25 -19.75 -12.85
N GLY A 137 -10.65 -18.59 -13.37
CA GLY A 137 -10.07 -17.31 -13.01
C GLY A 137 -8.65 -17.12 -13.52
N HIS A 138 -8.00 -16.07 -13.04
CA HIS A 138 -6.79 -15.51 -13.66
C HIS A 138 -5.51 -15.67 -12.84
N GLU A 139 -5.52 -16.45 -11.76
CA GLU A 139 -4.36 -16.61 -10.86
C GLU A 139 -3.16 -17.29 -11.53
N ARG A 140 -3.40 -18.22 -12.47
CA ARG A 140 -2.36 -19.00 -13.16
C ARG A 140 -2.42 -18.77 -14.66
N SER A 141 -1.28 -18.89 -15.35
CA SER A 141 -1.25 -18.89 -16.81
C SER A 141 -1.65 -20.26 -17.35
N LEU A 142 -2.55 -20.25 -18.32
CA LEU A 142 -3.05 -21.39 -19.10
C LEU A 142 -2.44 -21.41 -20.50
N ARG A 143 -1.29 -20.74 -20.70
CA ARG A 143 -0.50 -20.83 -21.93
C ARG A 143 -0.20 -22.28 -22.26
N GLY A 144 -0.33 -22.65 -23.53
CA GLY A 144 -0.16 -24.03 -24.00
C GLY A 144 -1.28 -25.01 -23.60
N HIS A 145 -2.29 -24.56 -22.87
CA HIS A 145 -3.52 -25.31 -22.63
C HIS A 145 -4.60 -24.87 -23.62
N ARG A 146 -5.46 -25.82 -24.01
CA ARG A 146 -6.61 -25.63 -24.88
C ARG A 146 -7.74 -26.56 -24.43
N LEU A 147 -8.98 -26.08 -24.46
CA LEU A 147 -10.17 -26.94 -24.37
C LEU A 147 -10.64 -27.24 -25.80
N THR A 148 -10.86 -28.51 -26.12
CA THR A 148 -11.25 -28.97 -27.46
C THR A 148 -12.40 -29.97 -27.38
N ARG A 149 -13.33 -29.89 -28.34
CA ARG A 149 -14.38 -30.88 -28.57
C ARG A 149 -13.91 -31.89 -29.62
N THR A 150 -13.69 -33.14 -29.23
CA THR A 150 -13.15 -34.21 -30.07
C THR A 150 -14.20 -35.31 -30.28
N ALA A 151 -14.29 -35.84 -31.50
CA ALA A 151 -15.16 -36.96 -31.85
C ALA A 151 -14.33 -38.24 -32.05
N TYR A 152 -14.68 -39.31 -31.36
CA TYR A 152 -13.98 -40.60 -31.42
C TYR A 152 -14.87 -41.68 -32.04
N GLN A 153 -14.42 -42.27 -33.15
CA GLN A 153 -14.99 -43.51 -33.68
C GLN A 153 -14.50 -44.74 -32.91
N VAL A 154 -13.31 -44.66 -32.30
CA VAL A 154 -12.76 -45.67 -31.39
C VAL A 154 -12.09 -44.94 -30.22
N LEU A 155 -12.42 -45.34 -29.00
CA LEU A 155 -11.78 -44.87 -27.76
C LEU A 155 -11.62 -46.07 -26.81
N ASP A 156 -10.47 -46.20 -26.15
CA ASP A 156 -10.17 -47.29 -25.21
C ASP A 156 -10.43 -48.71 -25.78
N GLY A 157 -10.25 -48.88 -27.10
CA GLY A 157 -10.51 -50.12 -27.83
C GLY A 157 -11.97 -50.38 -28.22
N VAL A 158 -12.92 -49.56 -27.74
CA VAL A 158 -14.35 -49.66 -28.05
C VAL A 158 -14.70 -48.81 -29.27
N ARG A 159 -15.40 -49.39 -30.24
CA ARG A 159 -15.93 -48.67 -31.42
C ARG A 159 -17.29 -48.05 -31.11
N HIS A 160 -17.48 -46.80 -31.53
CA HIS A 160 -18.70 -46.02 -31.34
C HIS A 160 -19.29 -45.57 -32.68
N ASP A 161 -20.59 -45.83 -32.86
CA ASP A 161 -21.39 -45.33 -33.97
C ASP A 161 -22.79 -44.95 -33.42
N PRO A 162 -23.19 -43.66 -33.42
CA PRO A 162 -22.43 -42.49 -33.89
C PRO A 162 -21.16 -42.22 -33.05
N PRO A 163 -20.20 -41.40 -33.55
CA PRO A 163 -18.95 -41.10 -32.86
C PRO A 163 -19.16 -40.49 -31.47
N LEU A 164 -18.40 -40.99 -30.48
CA LEU A 164 -18.44 -40.48 -29.11
C LEU A 164 -17.80 -39.10 -29.02
N ILE A 165 -18.58 -38.09 -28.63
CA ILE A 165 -18.08 -36.74 -28.39
C ILE A 165 -17.48 -36.65 -26.98
N ARG A 166 -16.28 -36.07 -26.89
CA ARG A 166 -15.61 -35.72 -25.63
C ARG A 166 -15.18 -34.26 -25.65
N TRP A 167 -15.30 -33.61 -24.50
CA TRP A 167 -14.62 -32.36 -24.22
C TRP A 167 -13.32 -32.66 -23.48
N GLU A 168 -12.22 -32.05 -23.89
CA GLU A 168 -10.89 -32.38 -23.40
C GLU A 168 -10.06 -31.13 -23.18
N VAL A 169 -9.43 -31.04 -22.00
CA VAL A 169 -8.37 -30.05 -21.77
C VAL A 169 -7.04 -30.69 -22.15
N ARG A 170 -6.44 -30.16 -23.22
CA ARG A 170 -5.19 -30.63 -23.79
C ARG A 170 -4.05 -29.66 -23.49
N ARG A 171 -2.85 -30.20 -23.26
CA ARG A 171 -1.59 -29.45 -23.16
C ARG A 171 -0.68 -29.77 -24.34
N ASP A 172 -0.17 -28.73 -24.98
CA ASP A 172 0.79 -28.84 -26.07
C ASP A 172 2.15 -29.37 -25.57
N ARG A 173 2.72 -30.34 -26.30
CA ARG A 173 4.07 -30.87 -26.08
C ARG A 173 4.95 -30.63 -27.33
N SER A 174 6.25 -30.75 -27.15
CA SER A 174 7.24 -30.68 -28.24
C SER A 174 6.91 -31.67 -29.37
N GLY A 175 7.16 -31.29 -30.63
CA GLY A 175 6.93 -32.15 -31.78
C GLY A 175 5.46 -32.32 -32.21
N GLY A 176 4.57 -31.40 -31.82
CA GLY A 176 3.17 -31.39 -32.28
C GLY A 176 2.26 -32.40 -31.58
N ARG A 177 2.77 -33.12 -30.58
CA ARG A 177 1.96 -34.00 -29.73
C ARG A 177 1.17 -33.16 -28.72
N ALA A 178 -0.05 -33.57 -28.43
CA ALA A 178 -0.86 -33.02 -27.34
C ALA A 178 -1.17 -34.09 -26.31
N GLU A 179 -1.19 -33.71 -25.04
CA GLU A 179 -1.49 -34.57 -23.90
C GLU A 179 -2.87 -34.19 -23.34
N VAL A 180 -3.79 -35.14 -23.25
CA VAL A 180 -5.08 -34.93 -22.58
C VAL A 180 -4.84 -34.91 -21.07
N LEU A 181 -5.09 -33.78 -20.42
CA LEU A 181 -4.93 -33.61 -18.98
C LEU A 181 -6.20 -33.96 -18.21
N ALA A 182 -7.36 -33.67 -18.81
CA ALA A 182 -8.70 -33.98 -18.30
C ALA A 182 -9.69 -34.13 -19.46
N SER A 183 -10.76 -34.91 -19.24
CA SER A 183 -11.84 -35.08 -20.21
C SER A 183 -13.21 -35.18 -19.53
N GLY A 184 -14.27 -34.88 -20.28
CA GLY A 184 -15.67 -34.88 -19.84
C GLY A 184 -16.62 -35.16 -21.00
N ARG A 185 -17.90 -35.41 -20.68
CA ARG A 185 -19.02 -35.52 -21.63
C ARG A 185 -19.55 -34.13 -22.00
N SER A 186 -19.51 -33.18 -21.08
CA SER A 186 -19.76 -31.75 -21.31
C SER A 186 -18.49 -30.90 -21.12
N GLU A 187 -18.57 -29.64 -21.52
CA GLU A 187 -17.53 -28.64 -21.30
C GLU A 187 -17.29 -28.42 -19.80
N GLU A 188 -18.36 -28.29 -19.01
CA GLU A 188 -18.31 -28.10 -17.57
C GLU A 188 -17.68 -29.30 -16.85
N GLU A 189 -17.98 -30.53 -17.29
CA GLU A 189 -17.34 -31.75 -16.77
C GLU A 189 -15.82 -31.72 -17.01
N ALA A 190 -15.40 -31.40 -18.24
CA ALA A 190 -13.97 -31.36 -18.61
C ALA A 190 -13.20 -30.25 -17.86
N ILE A 191 -13.81 -29.07 -17.73
CA ILE A 191 -13.27 -27.95 -16.95
C ILE A 191 -13.20 -28.31 -15.46
N THR A 192 -14.21 -28.97 -14.91
CA THR A 192 -14.25 -29.37 -13.50
C THR A 192 -13.19 -30.43 -13.19
N ALA A 193 -13.08 -31.46 -14.04
CA ALA A 193 -12.01 -32.46 -13.95
C ALA A 193 -10.62 -31.82 -14.05
N PHE A 194 -10.45 -30.81 -14.92
CA PHE A 194 -9.21 -30.05 -15.02
C PHE A 194 -8.94 -29.15 -13.80
N ARG A 195 -9.98 -28.53 -13.18
CA ARG A 195 -9.85 -27.78 -11.92
C ARG A 195 -9.35 -28.69 -10.80
N THR A 196 -9.97 -29.85 -10.61
CA THR A 196 -9.54 -30.86 -9.64
C THR A 196 -8.10 -31.27 -9.89
N ARG A 197 -7.74 -31.54 -11.16
CA ARG A 197 -6.36 -31.81 -11.54
C ARG A 197 -5.41 -30.66 -11.20
N LEU A 198 -5.76 -29.41 -11.48
CA LEU A 198 -4.94 -28.25 -11.13
C LEU A 198 -4.79 -28.02 -9.62
N THR A 199 -5.69 -28.56 -8.79
CA THR A 199 -5.53 -28.61 -7.33
C THR A 199 -4.68 -29.79 -6.86
N THR A 200 -4.75 -30.96 -7.52
CA THR A 200 -3.96 -32.15 -7.17
C THR A 200 -2.52 -32.08 -7.70
N ASP A 201 -2.34 -31.71 -8.97
CA ASP A 201 -1.02 -31.40 -9.58
C ASP A 201 -0.42 -30.11 -8.99
N ALA A 202 -1.16 -29.36 -8.17
CA ALA A 202 -0.62 -28.31 -7.29
C ALA A 202 -0.01 -28.86 -5.98
N GLY A 203 0.63 -30.04 -6.06
CA GLY A 203 1.92 -30.18 -5.39
C GLY A 203 2.78 -28.97 -5.79
N ALA A 204 2.93 -28.02 -4.86
CA ALA A 204 3.50 -26.71 -5.15
C ALA A 204 4.84 -26.86 -5.90
N PRO A 205 5.16 -25.99 -6.88
CA PRO A 205 6.45 -26.06 -7.58
C PRO A 205 7.54 -26.08 -6.53
N ALA A 206 8.25 -27.21 -6.41
CA ALA A 206 8.90 -27.66 -5.18
C ALA A 206 9.60 -26.49 -4.50
N ALA A 207 8.97 -25.95 -3.44
CA ALA A 207 9.22 -24.57 -3.01
C ALA A 207 10.71 -24.42 -2.76
N ARG A 208 11.38 -23.57 -3.55
CA ARG A 208 12.85 -23.50 -3.58
C ARG A 208 13.33 -23.19 -2.18
N ARG A 209 13.78 -24.25 -1.49
CA ARG A 209 14.05 -24.22 -0.05
C ARG A 209 15.05 -23.12 0.25
N ALA A 210 14.88 -22.47 1.40
CA ALA A 210 15.76 -21.37 1.80
C ALA A 210 17.24 -21.80 1.71
N PRO A 211 18.16 -20.96 1.23
CA PRO A 211 19.58 -21.32 1.12
C PRO A 211 20.24 -21.30 2.50
N ILE A 212 19.88 -22.28 3.32
CA ILE A 212 20.44 -22.55 4.64
C ILE A 212 21.65 -23.47 4.43
N GLU A 213 22.81 -22.94 4.77
CA GLU A 213 24.13 -23.50 4.53
C GLU A 213 24.95 -23.56 5.84
N ILE A 214 26.14 -24.17 5.79
CA ILE A 214 27.05 -24.29 6.93
C ILE A 214 28.27 -23.40 6.68
N PHE A 215 28.57 -22.54 7.65
CA PHE A 215 29.68 -21.60 7.64
C PHE A 215 30.68 -21.98 8.74
N SER A 216 31.97 -21.96 8.42
CA SER A 216 33.06 -22.20 9.37
C SER A 216 34.27 -21.34 9.03
N TRP A 217 35.13 -21.09 10.01
CA TRP A 217 36.27 -20.20 9.89
C TRP A 217 37.58 -21.00 10.03
N ARG A 218 38.38 -21.07 8.97
CA ARG A 218 39.67 -21.75 8.97
C ARG A 218 40.60 -21.05 10.00
N GLY A 219 41.26 -21.84 10.85
CA GLY A 219 42.13 -21.34 11.91
C GLY A 219 41.40 -20.88 13.17
N HIS A 220 40.06 -20.92 13.20
CA HIS A 220 39.24 -20.45 14.31
C HIS A 220 38.25 -21.53 14.82
N PRO A 221 38.74 -22.67 15.34
CA PRO A 221 37.89 -23.75 15.84
C PRO A 221 37.01 -23.34 17.02
N GLU A 222 37.41 -22.34 17.80
CA GLU A 222 36.66 -21.78 18.93
C GLU A 222 35.31 -21.16 18.50
N ARG A 223 35.15 -20.83 17.21
CA ARG A 223 33.90 -20.31 16.65
C ARG A 223 32.90 -21.42 16.28
N GLY A 224 33.33 -22.68 16.21
CA GLY A 224 32.54 -23.81 15.74
C GLY A 224 32.04 -23.66 14.29
N ALA A 225 30.95 -24.34 13.98
CA ALA A 225 30.25 -24.27 12.71
C ALA A 225 28.85 -23.67 12.88
N VAL A 226 28.50 -22.70 12.04
CA VAL A 226 27.20 -22.01 12.06
C VAL A 226 26.32 -22.51 10.93
N ILE A 227 25.10 -22.90 11.24
CA ILE A 227 24.02 -23.12 10.28
C ILE A 227 23.29 -21.79 10.10
N GLY A 228 23.19 -21.28 8.87
CA GLY A 228 22.58 -19.97 8.65
C GLY A 228 22.27 -19.65 7.20
N VAL A 229 21.82 -18.43 6.95
CA VAL A 229 21.56 -17.88 5.62
C VAL A 229 22.38 -16.63 5.40
N LYS A 230 23.16 -16.58 4.31
CA LYS A 230 23.88 -15.37 3.91
C LYS A 230 22.88 -14.34 3.36
N ASN A 231 22.94 -13.12 3.88
CA ASN A 231 22.11 -12.00 3.47
C ASN A 231 23.00 -10.77 3.23
N GLY A 232 23.44 -10.57 1.98
CA GLY A 232 24.46 -9.58 1.64
C GLY A 232 25.77 -9.81 2.42
N PRO A 233 26.25 -8.82 3.21
CA PRO A 233 27.43 -8.97 4.07
C PRO A 233 27.14 -9.69 5.40
N HIS A 234 25.86 -9.93 5.74
CA HIS A 234 25.46 -10.50 7.03
C HIS A 234 25.18 -12.00 6.95
N LEU A 235 25.31 -12.69 8.09
CA LEU A 235 24.92 -14.07 8.27
C LEU A 235 23.76 -14.13 9.27
N ILE A 236 22.61 -14.62 8.83
CA ILE A 236 21.47 -14.92 9.71
C ILE A 236 21.74 -16.28 10.33
N GLU A 237 22.19 -16.29 11.58
CA GLU A 237 22.48 -17.50 12.36
C GLU A 237 21.19 -18.18 12.81
N LEU A 238 21.06 -19.48 12.54
CA LEU A 238 19.91 -20.30 12.91
C LEU A 238 20.27 -21.33 13.99
N ALA A 239 21.51 -21.83 13.97
CA ALA A 239 22.11 -22.67 15.00
C ALA A 239 23.63 -22.62 14.93
N ARG A 240 24.31 -22.91 16.05
CA ARG A 240 25.78 -23.05 16.14
C ARG A 240 26.12 -24.36 16.82
N LEU A 241 27.04 -25.11 16.22
CA LEU A 241 27.46 -26.44 16.67
C LEU A 241 28.99 -26.46 16.83
N PRO A 242 29.55 -27.28 17.74
CA PRO A 242 30.99 -27.44 17.92
C PRO A 242 31.76 -27.78 16.63
N SER A 243 31.22 -28.66 15.78
CA SER A 243 31.89 -29.10 14.56
C SER A 243 31.02 -29.01 13.30
N VAL A 244 31.68 -28.96 12.14
CA VAL A 244 31.01 -29.05 10.82
C VAL A 244 30.25 -30.38 10.68
N ARG A 245 30.73 -31.47 11.28
CA ARG A 245 30.07 -32.78 11.25
C ARG A 245 28.74 -32.76 12.00
N GLU A 246 28.71 -32.16 13.19
CA GLU A 246 27.47 -31.95 13.95
C GLU A 246 26.52 -30.99 13.23
N ALA A 247 27.04 -29.89 12.67
CA ALA A 247 26.23 -28.97 11.88
C ALA A 247 25.59 -29.65 10.65
N GLN A 248 26.31 -30.56 9.98
CA GLN A 248 25.77 -31.36 8.87
C GLN A 248 24.65 -32.30 9.31
N THR A 249 24.82 -32.99 10.45
CA THR A 249 23.79 -33.86 11.02
C THR A 249 22.56 -33.06 11.43
N HIS A 250 22.76 -31.97 12.20
CA HIS A 250 21.68 -31.10 12.63
C HIS A 250 20.94 -30.46 11.43
N LEU A 251 21.63 -30.04 10.37
CA LEU A 251 21.01 -29.49 9.16
C LEU A 251 20.14 -30.52 8.41
N ARG A 252 20.54 -31.79 8.36
CA ARG A 252 19.75 -32.86 7.73
C ARG A 252 18.50 -33.17 8.55
N GLU A 253 18.65 -33.35 9.86
CA GLU A 253 17.58 -33.81 10.76
C GLU A 253 16.58 -32.71 11.11
N ASN A 254 17.06 -31.48 11.32
CA ASN A 254 16.25 -30.35 11.81
C ASN A 254 15.86 -29.37 10.72
N ARG A 255 15.97 -29.77 9.44
CA ARG A 255 15.79 -28.88 8.27
C ARG A 255 14.51 -28.03 8.33
N ASN A 256 13.38 -28.65 8.65
CA ASN A 256 12.08 -27.99 8.74
C ASN A 256 12.00 -27.01 9.93
N ALA A 257 12.70 -27.29 11.03
CA ALA A 257 12.76 -26.41 12.19
C ALA A 257 13.63 -25.17 11.90
N LEU A 258 14.76 -25.34 11.21
CA LEU A 258 15.62 -24.25 10.73
C LEU A 258 14.88 -23.32 9.74
N GLU A 259 14.07 -23.88 8.84
CA GLU A 259 13.22 -23.10 7.92
C GLU A 259 12.13 -22.30 8.67
N ARG A 260 11.49 -22.88 9.71
CA ARG A 260 10.58 -22.14 10.59
C ARG A 260 11.30 -21.04 11.39
N ARG A 261 12.50 -21.32 11.91
CA ARG A 261 13.31 -20.36 12.66
C ARG A 261 13.70 -19.16 11.80
N LEU A 262 14.08 -19.40 10.54
CA LEU A 262 14.34 -18.33 9.57
C LEU A 262 13.09 -17.49 9.28
N ALA A 263 11.91 -18.12 9.17
CA ALA A 263 10.65 -17.39 8.98
C ALA A 263 10.32 -16.51 10.19
N GLN A 264 10.48 -17.03 11.41
CA GLN A 264 10.27 -16.30 12.66
C GLN A 264 11.23 -15.10 12.83
N LEU A 265 12.50 -15.26 12.46
CA LEU A 265 13.48 -14.17 12.45
C LEU A 265 13.17 -13.09 11.40
N ARG A 266 12.49 -13.44 10.31
CA ARG A 266 12.08 -12.51 9.24
C ARG A 266 10.74 -11.82 9.49
N ASP A 267 9.91 -12.38 10.35
CA ASP A 267 8.69 -11.76 10.85
C ASP A 267 9.07 -10.67 11.88
N LEU A 268 9.47 -9.50 11.39
CA LEU A 268 9.89 -8.39 12.26
C LEU A 268 8.72 -7.81 13.06
N PRO A 269 8.97 -7.30 14.29
CA PRO A 269 7.91 -6.83 15.17
C PRO A 269 7.17 -5.65 14.54
N PRO A 270 5.87 -5.48 14.81
CA PRO A 270 5.15 -4.31 14.33
C PRO A 270 5.73 -3.06 15.01
N GLU A 271 5.93 -1.99 14.24
CA GLU A 271 6.33 -0.68 14.77
C GLU A 271 5.13 0.14 15.27
N ARG A 272 3.91 -0.27 14.89
CA ARG A 272 2.68 0.48 15.06
C ARG A 272 1.65 -0.30 15.87
N GLY A 273 0.84 0.42 16.65
CA GLY A 273 -0.25 -0.20 17.41
C GLY A 273 -1.31 -0.84 16.48
N GLU A 274 -1.96 -1.89 16.95
CA GLU A 274 -3.00 -2.60 16.16
C GLU A 274 -4.27 -1.74 15.96
N ALA A 275 -4.50 -0.78 16.85
CA ALA A 275 -5.59 0.19 16.79
C ALA A 275 -5.09 1.59 17.17
N ASN A 276 -5.74 2.61 16.61
CA ASN A 276 -5.50 4.00 16.95
C ASN A 276 -6.51 4.45 18.00
N ARG A 277 -6.05 5.14 19.05
CA ARG A 277 -6.92 5.83 20.00
C ARG A 277 -7.57 7.03 19.32
N ASP A 278 -8.76 7.40 19.80
CA ASP A 278 -9.39 8.66 19.42
C ASP A 278 -8.53 9.85 19.86
N ARG A 279 -8.63 10.95 19.11
CA ARG A 279 -7.88 12.18 19.40
C ARG A 279 -8.36 12.80 20.71
N SER A 280 -7.44 13.13 21.61
CA SER A 280 -7.71 13.90 22.83
C SER A 280 -7.07 15.30 22.76
N GLY A 281 -7.61 16.24 23.54
CA GLY A 281 -7.18 17.65 23.56
C GLY A 281 -8.30 18.61 23.11
N PRO A 282 -7.99 19.91 22.94
CA PRO A 282 -8.98 20.94 22.58
C PRO A 282 -9.74 20.61 21.28
N ALA A 283 -11.04 20.92 21.23
CA ALA A 283 -11.89 20.63 20.08
C ALA A 283 -11.55 21.53 18.88
N LEU A 284 -11.23 20.91 17.73
CA LEU A 284 -10.76 21.61 16.52
C LEU A 284 -11.88 22.00 15.53
N ARG A 285 -13.09 21.46 15.71
CA ARG A 285 -14.24 21.70 14.83
C ARG A 285 -15.55 21.58 15.60
N ARG A 286 -16.60 22.20 15.04
CA ARG A 286 -18.00 22.03 15.48
C ARG A 286 -18.72 21.23 14.39
N GLY A 287 -18.95 19.94 14.64
CA GLY A 287 -19.59 19.03 13.69
C GLY A 287 -18.68 18.52 12.56
N ASP A 288 -19.31 18.07 11.48
CA ASP A 288 -18.66 17.48 10.31
C ASP A 288 -18.01 18.52 9.39
N VAL A 289 -16.90 18.14 8.75
CA VAL A 289 -16.18 18.98 7.78
C VAL A 289 -16.69 18.68 6.38
N SER A 290 -17.07 19.72 5.63
CA SER A 290 -17.45 19.58 4.23
C SER A 290 -16.22 19.53 3.30
N PRO A 291 -16.31 18.90 2.12
CA PRO A 291 -15.28 18.96 1.08
C PRO A 291 -14.79 20.37 0.75
N ALA A 292 -15.71 21.33 0.63
CA ALA A 292 -15.39 22.72 0.35
C ALA A 292 -14.54 23.36 1.47
N ARG A 293 -14.94 23.17 2.74
CA ARG A 293 -14.20 23.68 3.90
C ARG A 293 -12.81 23.05 4.03
N PHE A 294 -12.70 21.75 3.73
CA PHE A 294 -11.41 21.06 3.72
C PHE A 294 -10.49 21.61 2.63
N GLN A 295 -11.02 21.80 1.42
CA GLN A 295 -10.29 22.35 0.28
C GLN A 295 -9.81 23.79 0.55
N GLU A 296 -10.68 24.64 1.09
CA GLU A 296 -10.39 26.03 1.45
C GLU A 296 -9.30 26.13 2.52
N LEU A 297 -9.39 25.33 3.59
CA LEU A 297 -8.47 25.38 4.72
C LEU A 297 -7.06 24.88 4.38
N PHE A 298 -6.96 23.78 3.63
CA PHE A 298 -5.69 23.08 3.41
C PHE A 298 -5.11 23.23 2.00
N GLY A 299 -5.90 23.51 0.97
CA GLY A 299 -5.41 23.70 -0.40
C GLY A 299 -4.75 22.47 -1.04
N PHE A 300 -5.07 21.24 -0.63
CA PHE A 300 -4.55 20.04 -1.31
C PHE A 300 -4.93 20.05 -2.80
N ARG A 301 -4.04 19.56 -3.67
CA ARG A 301 -4.25 19.49 -5.13
C ARG A 301 -5.57 18.83 -5.49
N GLY A 302 -5.92 17.80 -4.73
CA GLY A 302 -7.19 17.11 -4.79
C GLY A 302 -7.28 16.05 -3.69
N VAL A 303 -8.49 15.54 -3.48
CA VAL A 303 -8.83 14.52 -2.48
C VAL A 303 -9.66 13.43 -3.14
N GLN A 304 -9.21 12.18 -3.02
CA GLN A 304 -9.77 11.03 -3.72
C GLN A 304 -10.24 9.94 -2.77
N PHE A 305 -11.43 9.38 -3.00
CA PHE A 305 -11.97 8.26 -2.22
C PHE A 305 -12.04 6.97 -3.05
N GLY A 306 -11.78 5.84 -2.39
CA GLY A 306 -11.92 4.50 -2.98
C GLY A 306 -13.37 4.13 -3.30
N ASN A 307 -13.56 3.27 -4.30
CA ASN A 307 -14.89 2.85 -4.78
C ASN A 307 -15.77 2.30 -3.65
N TYR A 308 -15.24 1.33 -2.89
CA TYR A 308 -15.91 0.67 -1.77
C TYR A 308 -15.65 1.39 -0.42
N VAL A 309 -15.81 2.72 -0.40
CA VAL A 309 -15.82 3.53 0.83
C VAL A 309 -17.20 4.16 0.94
N GLU A 310 -17.97 3.68 1.93
CA GLU A 310 -19.34 4.13 2.23
C GLU A 310 -19.39 5.59 2.70
N GLY A 311 -20.57 6.23 2.57
CA GLY A 311 -20.72 7.67 2.85
C GLY A 311 -20.28 8.09 4.25
N ALA A 312 -20.74 7.39 5.29
CA ALA A 312 -20.35 7.67 6.68
C ALA A 312 -18.84 7.51 6.91
N ARG A 313 -18.21 6.53 6.23
CA ARG A 313 -16.76 6.32 6.31
C ARG A 313 -15.98 7.44 5.63
N ARG A 314 -16.42 7.93 4.46
CA ARG A 314 -15.81 9.09 3.79
C ARG A 314 -15.83 10.33 4.70
N GLN A 315 -16.93 10.58 5.40
CA GLN A 315 -17.04 11.68 6.36
C GLN A 315 -16.11 11.49 7.57
N ALA A 316 -16.05 10.29 8.14
CA ALA A 316 -15.17 9.98 9.26
C ALA A 316 -13.68 10.08 8.89
N ASP A 317 -13.29 9.63 7.69
CA ASP A 317 -11.92 9.76 7.17
C ASP A 317 -11.54 11.23 6.94
N LEU A 318 -12.45 12.02 6.35
CA LEU A 318 -12.25 13.46 6.12
C LEU A 318 -12.13 14.25 7.44
N ASN A 319 -12.98 13.94 8.43
CA ASN A 319 -12.94 14.54 9.77
C ASN A 319 -11.61 14.22 10.49
N ARG A 320 -11.18 12.95 10.51
CA ARG A 320 -9.93 12.54 11.16
C ARG A 320 -8.71 13.18 10.49
N ALA A 321 -8.68 13.22 9.16
CA ALA A 321 -7.62 13.89 8.43
C ALA A 321 -7.60 15.40 8.73
N HIS A 322 -8.74 16.07 8.79
CA HIS A 322 -8.83 17.49 9.15
C HIS A 322 -8.23 17.76 10.53
N ASP A 323 -8.66 17.00 11.54
CA ASP A 323 -8.22 17.20 12.92
C ASP A 323 -6.72 16.87 13.08
N ALA A 324 -6.23 15.83 12.40
CA ALA A 324 -4.81 15.49 12.32
C ALA A 324 -3.95 16.54 11.62
N LEU A 325 -4.40 17.07 10.48
CA LEU A 325 -3.64 18.10 9.75
C LEU A 325 -3.58 19.43 10.51
N LEU A 326 -4.62 19.78 11.27
CA LEU A 326 -4.57 20.94 12.17
C LEU A 326 -3.57 20.76 13.32
N ASP A 327 -3.54 19.58 13.95
CA ASP A 327 -2.52 19.25 14.95
C ASP A 327 -1.10 19.29 14.35
N LEU A 328 -0.92 18.75 13.14
CA LEU A 328 0.36 18.77 12.43
C LEU A 328 0.82 20.18 12.08
N ALA A 329 -0.09 21.04 11.59
CA ALA A 329 0.18 22.46 11.34
C ALA A 329 0.61 23.19 12.62
N SER A 330 -0.05 22.88 13.75
CA SER A 330 0.30 23.39 15.08
C SER A 330 1.69 22.91 15.53
N VAL A 331 2.05 21.64 15.33
CA VAL A 331 3.38 21.10 15.66
C VAL A 331 4.48 21.77 14.83
N ILE A 332 4.27 21.92 13.53
CA ILE A 332 5.23 22.51 12.59
C ILE A 332 5.35 24.03 12.79
N GLY A 333 4.29 24.69 13.26
CA GLY A 333 4.22 26.15 13.37
C GLY A 333 3.96 26.83 12.02
N CYS A 334 3.10 26.24 11.18
CA CYS A 334 2.73 26.77 9.86
C CYS A 334 1.22 26.96 9.70
N ALA A 335 0.80 27.73 8.69
CA ALA A 335 -0.60 27.83 8.32
C ALA A 335 -1.10 26.47 7.76
N PRO A 336 -2.37 26.06 7.99
CA PRO A 336 -2.90 24.79 7.49
C PRO A 336 -2.73 24.60 5.97
N LYS A 337 -2.90 25.66 5.17
CA LYS A 337 -2.69 25.64 3.71
C LYS A 337 -1.28 25.20 3.30
N ALA A 338 -0.27 25.49 4.11
CA ALA A 338 1.13 25.14 3.82
C ALA A 338 1.37 23.62 3.76
N LEU A 339 0.52 22.81 4.41
CA LEU A 339 0.63 21.35 4.39
C LEU A 339 0.38 20.74 3.01
N SER A 340 -0.25 21.46 2.08
CA SER A 340 -0.38 21.08 0.66
C SER A 340 0.92 21.18 -0.14
N LEU A 341 1.98 21.75 0.44
CA LEU A 341 3.27 21.99 -0.21
C LEU A 341 3.11 22.80 -1.51
N GLY A 342 2.41 23.94 -1.43
CA GLY A 342 2.11 24.82 -2.56
C GLY A 342 1.09 24.22 -3.54
N GLU A 343 -0.02 23.69 -2.99
CA GLU A 343 -1.12 23.05 -3.75
C GLU A 343 -0.70 21.85 -4.64
N ALA A 344 0.50 21.29 -4.41
CA ALA A 344 1.04 20.18 -5.19
C ALA A 344 0.63 18.80 -4.65
N LEU A 345 0.50 18.66 -3.34
CA LEU A 345 0.20 17.41 -2.65
C LEU A 345 -1.27 17.04 -2.79
N GLY A 346 -1.56 15.81 -3.18
CA GLY A 346 -2.89 15.21 -3.13
C GLY A 346 -3.06 14.24 -1.96
N LEU A 347 -4.31 13.97 -1.58
CA LEU A 347 -4.66 13.01 -0.52
C LEU A 347 -5.63 11.94 -1.05
N ALA A 348 -5.45 10.69 -0.65
CA ALA A 348 -6.28 9.58 -1.09
C ALA A 348 -6.69 8.66 0.08
N PHE A 349 -7.99 8.38 0.19
CA PHE A 349 -8.58 7.54 1.23
C PHE A 349 -9.02 6.19 0.66
N GLY A 350 -8.22 5.16 0.93
CA GLY A 350 -8.49 3.78 0.52
C GLY A 350 -8.59 3.57 -0.99
N ALA A 351 -8.04 4.49 -1.80
CA ALA A 351 -8.23 4.53 -3.25
C ALA A 351 -7.11 3.87 -4.06
N ARG A 352 -5.91 3.70 -3.47
CA ARG A 352 -4.69 3.30 -4.20
C ARG A 352 -4.04 2.01 -3.65
N GLY A 353 -4.68 1.36 -2.67
CA GLY A 353 -4.19 0.14 -2.04
C GLY A 353 -4.14 -1.07 -2.99
N ARG A 354 -3.17 -1.97 -2.75
CA ARG A 354 -2.92 -3.18 -3.56
C ARG A 354 -3.53 -4.49 -3.00
N GLY A 355 -3.98 -4.48 -1.75
CA GLY A 355 -4.48 -5.65 -1.01
C GLY A 355 -3.39 -6.68 -0.66
N GLY A 356 -3.70 -7.60 0.26
CA GLY A 356 -2.84 -8.74 0.63
C GLY A 356 -2.07 -8.60 1.95
N LYS A 357 -1.43 -9.69 2.37
CA LYS A 357 -0.56 -9.73 3.57
C LYS A 357 0.64 -8.80 3.37
N GLY A 358 0.88 -7.88 4.30
CA GLY A 358 1.97 -6.91 4.23
C GLY A 358 1.69 -5.69 3.33
N ALA A 359 0.44 -5.41 2.97
CA ALA A 359 0.09 -4.13 2.35
C ALA A 359 0.35 -2.96 3.33
N ALA A 360 0.99 -1.90 2.85
CA ALA A 360 1.36 -0.76 3.68
C ALA A 360 0.14 -0.05 4.29
N ALA A 361 0.29 0.42 5.53
CA ALA A 361 -0.71 1.15 6.31
C ALA A 361 -1.15 2.43 5.59
N ALA A 362 -0.19 3.29 5.29
CA ALA A 362 -0.29 4.32 4.28
C ALA A 362 0.96 4.24 3.37
N HIS A 363 0.99 5.05 2.31
CA HIS A 363 2.20 5.27 1.53
C HIS A 363 2.12 6.58 0.73
N PHE A 364 3.24 7.30 0.64
CA PHE A 364 3.44 8.40 -0.32
C PHE A 364 3.82 7.87 -1.72
N GLU A 365 3.23 8.44 -2.77
CA GLU A 365 3.53 8.13 -4.16
C GLU A 365 4.28 9.28 -4.84
N PRO A 366 5.62 9.23 -4.98
CA PRO A 366 6.42 10.36 -5.43
C PRO A 366 6.17 10.81 -6.87
N ASP A 367 5.79 9.89 -7.76
CA ASP A 367 5.47 10.24 -9.16
C ASP A 367 4.17 11.03 -9.29
N GLN A 368 3.21 10.79 -8.40
CA GLN A 368 1.90 11.44 -8.39
C GLN A 368 1.80 12.56 -7.35
N VAL A 369 2.74 12.61 -6.40
CA VAL A 369 2.74 13.51 -5.23
C VAL A 369 1.42 13.37 -4.47
N VAL A 370 1.11 12.14 -4.04
CA VAL A 370 -0.13 11.78 -3.33
C VAL A 370 0.19 10.95 -2.08
N ILE A 371 -0.42 11.28 -0.95
CA ILE A 371 -0.46 10.41 0.23
C ILE A 371 -1.69 9.52 0.13
N ASN A 372 -1.51 8.19 0.20
CA ASN A 372 -2.59 7.21 0.24
C ASN A 372 -2.72 6.61 1.64
N LEU A 373 -3.80 6.93 2.34
CA LEU A 373 -4.16 6.34 3.63
C LEU A 373 -5.05 5.11 3.37
N THR A 374 -4.62 3.90 3.75
CA THR A 374 -5.44 2.69 3.50
C THR A 374 -6.58 2.54 4.50
N LYS A 375 -7.57 1.74 4.12
CA LYS A 375 -8.85 1.58 4.84
C LYS A 375 -8.69 1.19 6.30
N THR A 376 -7.93 0.15 6.60
CA THR A 376 -7.89 -0.44 7.95
C THR A 376 -6.84 0.20 8.84
N ASN A 377 -5.66 0.58 8.30
CA ASN A 377 -4.50 0.98 9.11
C ASN A 377 -3.82 2.28 8.64
N GLY A 378 -4.39 3.07 7.73
CA GLY A 378 -3.76 4.33 7.27
C GLY A 378 -3.77 5.46 8.30
N ALA A 379 -4.69 5.39 9.27
CA ALA A 379 -4.55 6.10 10.53
C ALA A 379 -3.38 5.48 11.30
N GLY A 380 -2.40 6.28 11.72
CA GLY A 380 -1.20 5.76 12.39
C GLY A 380 0.12 6.25 11.81
N SER A 381 0.13 6.79 10.58
CA SER A 381 1.36 7.20 9.88
C SER A 381 1.22 8.45 8.99
N LEU A 382 0.18 9.26 9.13
CA LEU A 382 0.03 10.48 8.30
C LEU A 382 1.23 11.44 8.44
N ALA A 383 1.84 11.54 9.63
CA ALA A 383 3.06 12.34 9.81
C ALA A 383 4.26 11.77 9.03
N HIS A 384 4.39 10.44 8.95
CA HIS A 384 5.41 9.74 8.17
C HIS A 384 5.29 10.08 6.67
N GLU A 385 4.09 9.87 6.10
CA GLU A 385 3.85 10.11 4.67
C GLU A 385 3.95 11.59 4.30
N TRP A 386 3.54 12.48 5.21
CA TRP A 386 3.71 13.91 5.03
C TRP A 386 5.19 14.32 5.05
N PHE A 387 6.02 13.70 5.89
CA PHE A 387 7.46 13.94 5.85
C PHE A 387 8.09 13.44 4.54
N HIS A 388 7.72 12.26 4.04
CA HIS A 388 8.14 11.82 2.70
C HIS A 388 7.73 12.81 1.60
N ALA A 389 6.51 13.36 1.68
CA ALA A 389 6.04 14.38 0.74
C ALA A 389 6.89 15.65 0.82
N LEU A 390 7.23 16.14 2.02
CA LEU A 390 8.11 17.29 2.21
C LEU A 390 9.52 17.02 1.66
N ASP A 391 10.11 15.88 2.01
CA ASP A 391 11.47 15.48 1.63
C ASP A 391 11.60 15.32 0.09
N ASN A 392 10.58 14.74 -0.55
CA ASN A 392 10.47 14.69 -2.01
C ASN A 392 10.24 16.08 -2.64
N HIS A 393 9.36 16.90 -2.07
CA HIS A 393 9.07 18.24 -2.58
C HIS A 393 10.34 19.12 -2.57
N LEU A 394 11.12 19.08 -1.48
CA LEU A 394 12.40 19.80 -1.38
C LEU A 394 13.41 19.33 -2.43
N ALA A 395 13.50 18.02 -2.69
CA ALA A 395 14.36 17.47 -3.76
C ALA A 395 13.94 17.99 -5.14
N ARG A 396 12.64 17.99 -5.43
CA ARG A 396 12.08 18.47 -6.70
C ARG A 396 12.27 19.98 -6.89
N ARG A 397 12.14 20.78 -5.82
CA ARG A 397 12.50 22.21 -5.82
C ARG A 397 13.99 22.46 -6.11
N ALA A 398 14.85 21.51 -5.76
CA ALA A 398 16.29 21.53 -6.09
C ALA A 398 16.62 20.92 -7.47
N GLY A 399 15.61 20.59 -8.29
CA GLY A 399 15.80 20.06 -9.65
C GLY A 399 16.03 18.54 -9.74
N ALA A 400 15.82 17.79 -8.65
CA ALA A 400 15.94 16.33 -8.67
C ALA A 400 14.77 15.63 -9.39
N ARG A 401 14.95 14.36 -9.76
CA ARG A 401 13.92 13.55 -10.41
C ARG A 401 12.74 13.27 -9.47
N SER A 402 11.57 12.95 -10.04
CA SER A 402 10.32 12.73 -9.30
C SER A 402 10.44 11.77 -8.12
N THR A 403 11.27 10.73 -8.23
CA THR A 403 11.42 9.65 -7.25
C THR A 403 12.50 9.87 -6.19
N GLN A 404 13.18 11.01 -6.16
CA GLN A 404 14.30 11.28 -5.24
C GLN A 404 13.86 12.09 -4.00
N TYR A 405 14.64 11.99 -2.92
CA TYR A 405 14.38 12.64 -1.64
C TYR A 405 15.57 13.52 -1.22
N ALA A 406 15.32 14.65 -0.53
CA ALA A 406 16.37 15.58 -0.13
C ALA A 406 17.27 15.03 0.99
N SER A 407 16.83 14.03 1.75
CA SER A 407 17.64 13.23 2.67
C SER A 407 18.74 12.42 1.97
N GLU A 408 18.58 12.11 0.69
CA GLU A 408 19.57 11.43 -0.16
C GLU A 408 20.51 12.41 -0.90
N LEU A 409 20.19 13.70 -0.89
CA LEU A 409 20.92 14.77 -1.58
C LEU A 409 21.68 15.65 -0.59
N ASN A 410 22.52 16.56 -1.10
CA ASN A 410 23.12 17.59 -0.26
C ASN A 410 22.10 18.70 0.05
N GLY A 411 21.90 19.04 1.33
CA GLY A 411 20.96 20.10 1.71
C GLY A 411 20.57 20.09 3.20
N PRO A 412 19.53 20.86 3.57
CA PRO A 412 19.01 20.90 4.94
C PRO A 412 18.62 19.54 5.50
N VAL A 413 17.98 18.67 4.69
CA VAL A 413 17.52 17.35 5.15
C VAL A 413 18.69 16.39 5.37
N ALA A 414 19.73 16.38 4.53
CA ALA A 414 20.95 15.62 4.84
C ALA A 414 21.68 16.13 6.10
N ARG A 415 21.59 17.42 6.44
CA ARG A 415 22.06 17.93 7.74
C ARG A 415 21.20 17.44 8.90
N LEU A 416 19.88 17.30 8.73
CA LEU A 416 19.01 16.59 9.68
C LEU A 416 19.48 15.15 9.88
N ILE A 417 19.74 14.38 8.80
CA ILE A 417 20.26 13.00 8.91
C ILE A 417 21.56 12.97 9.74
N GLY A 418 22.49 13.88 9.45
CA GLY A 418 23.72 14.02 10.24
C GLY A 418 23.44 14.24 11.72
N ARG A 419 22.55 15.18 12.07
CA ARG A 419 22.14 15.44 13.46
C ARG A 419 21.49 14.23 14.13
N LEU A 420 20.62 13.49 13.42
CA LEU A 420 20.00 12.26 13.94
C LEU A 420 21.03 11.15 14.16
N THR A 421 22.00 11.00 13.27
CA THR A 421 23.09 10.00 13.42
C THR A 421 24.06 10.36 14.54
N THR A 422 24.29 11.65 14.83
CA THR A 422 25.15 12.07 15.95
C THR A 422 24.43 12.14 17.29
N GLY A 423 23.12 12.45 17.29
CA GLY A 423 22.32 12.68 18.49
C GLY A 423 21.51 11.47 18.96
N THR A 424 21.49 10.38 18.19
CA THR A 424 20.75 9.14 18.49
C THR A 424 21.54 7.92 18.02
N ARG A 425 21.22 6.74 18.55
CA ARG A 425 21.70 5.45 18.01
C ARG A 425 20.67 4.76 17.10
N MET A 426 19.65 5.49 16.62
CA MET A 426 18.57 4.90 15.81
C MET A 426 19.08 4.25 14.51
N ALA A 427 20.17 4.76 13.94
CA ALA A 427 20.80 4.21 12.74
C ALA A 427 21.40 2.82 12.98
N GLU A 428 22.03 2.61 14.14
CA GLU A 428 22.60 1.32 14.53
C GLU A 428 21.50 0.29 14.76
N ARG A 429 20.46 0.66 15.53
CA ARG A 429 19.29 -0.20 15.83
C ARG A 429 18.54 -0.57 14.54
N SER A 430 18.29 0.41 13.68
CA SER A 430 17.70 0.21 12.35
C SER A 430 18.54 -0.73 11.47
N ALA A 431 19.86 -0.61 11.49
CA ALA A 431 20.75 -1.49 10.76
C ALA A 431 20.79 -2.93 11.31
N LEU A 432 20.41 -3.16 12.58
CA LEU A 432 20.22 -4.52 13.13
C LEU A 432 18.98 -5.20 12.52
N LEU A 433 17.85 -4.49 12.41
CA LEU A 433 16.63 -5.04 11.78
C LEU A 433 16.81 -5.34 10.29
N ASP A 434 17.53 -4.49 9.56
CA ASP A 434 17.76 -4.69 8.13
C ASP A 434 18.60 -5.96 7.83
N ARG A 435 19.34 -6.52 8.82
CA ARG A 435 20.13 -7.76 8.65
C ARG A 435 19.32 -8.99 8.24
N VAL A 436 18.03 -9.04 8.57
CA VAL A 436 17.14 -10.17 8.23
C VAL A 436 16.26 -9.90 7.01
N ARG A 437 16.18 -8.65 6.54
CA ARG A 437 15.38 -8.23 5.39
C ARG A 437 16.12 -8.48 4.07
N SER A 438 15.39 -8.70 2.98
CA SER A 438 15.97 -8.87 1.64
C SER A 438 16.55 -7.57 1.05
N SER A 439 16.19 -6.42 1.62
CA SER A 439 16.67 -5.10 1.20
C SER A 439 16.60 -4.15 2.41
N PRO A 440 17.56 -3.21 2.54
CA PRO A 440 17.49 -2.19 3.58
C PRO A 440 16.18 -1.40 3.51
N TYR A 441 15.68 -1.03 4.67
CA TYR A 441 14.48 -0.21 4.83
C TYR A 441 14.71 0.73 5.99
N TYR A 442 14.87 0.18 7.20
CA TYR A 442 14.97 0.97 8.42
C TYR A 442 16.19 1.90 8.42
N ALA A 443 17.35 1.40 7.98
CA ALA A 443 18.60 2.17 8.00
C ALA A 443 18.73 3.14 6.81
N THR A 444 17.72 3.24 5.94
CA THR A 444 17.72 4.22 4.85
C THR A 444 17.52 5.63 5.40
N ARG A 445 18.13 6.64 4.75
CA ARG A 445 18.03 8.04 5.19
C ARG A 445 16.60 8.55 5.19
N VAL A 446 15.85 8.20 4.14
CA VAL A 446 14.45 8.57 3.91
C VAL A 446 13.57 8.07 5.08
N GLU A 447 13.68 6.80 5.44
CA GLU A 447 12.90 6.18 6.52
C GLU A 447 13.35 6.63 7.91
N MET A 448 14.65 6.86 8.15
CA MET A 448 15.12 7.42 9.42
C MET A 448 14.60 8.84 9.65
N ALA A 449 14.50 9.66 8.60
CA ALA A 449 13.90 10.99 8.71
C ALA A 449 12.39 10.90 8.97
N ALA A 450 11.63 10.11 8.19
CA ALA A 450 10.20 9.98 8.42
C ALA A 450 9.86 9.48 9.85
N ARG A 451 10.56 8.45 10.33
CA ARG A 451 10.35 7.85 11.67
C ARG A 451 10.87 8.75 12.81
N GLY A 452 11.93 9.52 12.57
CA GLY A 452 12.36 10.58 13.48
C GLY A 452 11.34 11.72 13.59
N PHE A 453 10.70 12.08 12.48
CA PHE A 453 9.67 13.12 12.46
C PHE A 453 8.39 12.67 13.19
N GLU A 454 8.00 11.41 13.09
CA GLU A 454 6.91 10.84 13.90
C GLU A 454 7.19 10.96 15.40
N ALA A 455 8.40 10.61 15.84
CA ALA A 455 8.80 10.75 17.25
C ALA A 455 8.78 12.23 17.71
N PHE A 456 9.20 13.16 16.85
CA PHE A 456 9.08 14.60 17.09
C PHE A 456 7.62 15.05 17.23
N VAL A 457 6.73 14.64 16.32
CA VAL A 457 5.30 14.96 16.36
C VAL A 457 4.63 14.42 17.63
N ILE A 458 4.90 13.17 18.00
CA ILE A 458 4.39 12.57 19.25
C ILE A 458 4.85 13.39 20.47
N SER A 459 6.14 13.76 20.52
CA SER A 459 6.71 14.53 21.63
C SER A 459 6.11 15.93 21.75
N GLU A 460 5.95 16.64 20.63
CA GLU A 460 5.40 18.01 20.61
C GLU A 460 3.89 18.04 20.95
N LEU A 461 3.11 17.03 20.52
CA LEU A 461 1.70 16.91 20.91
C LEU A 461 1.55 16.53 22.39
N GLY A 462 2.37 15.59 22.88
CA GLY A 462 2.38 15.19 24.29
C GLY A 462 2.68 16.37 25.23
N ALA A 463 3.64 17.23 24.87
CA ALA A 463 3.94 18.47 25.60
C ALA A 463 2.78 19.48 25.65
N ARG A 464 1.78 19.33 24.77
CA ARG A 464 0.58 20.18 24.67
C ARG A 464 -0.69 19.50 25.22
N GLY A 465 -0.55 18.31 25.81
CA GLY A 465 -1.69 17.52 26.29
C GLY A 465 -2.59 16.96 25.18
N VAL A 466 -2.07 16.82 23.97
CA VAL A 466 -2.79 16.29 22.80
C VAL A 466 -2.31 14.88 22.49
N VAL A 467 -3.25 13.97 22.23
CA VAL A 467 -2.96 12.64 21.66
C VAL A 467 -3.65 12.57 20.30
N ASN A 468 -2.92 12.20 19.25
CA ASN A 468 -3.48 12.00 17.93
C ASN A 468 -2.81 10.84 17.19
N ASP A 469 -3.28 9.63 17.46
CA ASP A 469 -2.77 8.40 16.84
C ASP A 469 -3.02 8.37 15.32
N TYR A 470 -3.90 9.21 14.75
CA TYR A 470 -4.04 9.31 13.29
C TYR A 470 -2.76 9.83 12.61
N LEU A 471 -2.02 10.72 13.30
CA LEU A 471 -0.73 11.24 12.83
C LEU A 471 0.38 10.21 12.96
N ALA A 472 0.57 9.66 14.16
CA ALA A 472 1.63 8.73 14.48
C ALA A 472 1.22 7.83 15.66
N ASN A 473 1.12 6.53 15.39
CA ASN A 473 0.83 5.49 16.39
C ASN A 473 2.00 4.52 16.46
N VAL A 474 3.07 4.92 17.14
CA VAL A 474 4.31 4.16 17.30
C VAL A 474 4.29 3.43 18.65
N ILE A 475 4.61 2.13 18.67
CA ILE A 475 4.67 1.38 19.93
C ILE A 475 5.94 1.73 20.74
N PRO A 476 5.90 1.69 22.08
CA PRO A 476 7.09 1.86 22.91
C PRO A 476 8.18 0.80 22.66
N GLU A 477 9.42 1.16 23.00
CA GLU A 477 10.60 0.27 22.91
C GLU A 477 10.36 -1.06 23.63
N GLU A 478 9.79 -1.00 24.84
CA GLU A 478 9.55 -2.16 25.69
C GLU A 478 8.56 -3.16 25.05
N ALA A 479 7.55 -2.64 24.34
CA ALA A 479 6.59 -3.47 23.61
C ALA A 479 7.21 -4.10 22.36
N PHE A 480 8.03 -3.33 21.63
CA PHE A 480 8.74 -3.83 20.45
C PHE A 480 9.75 -4.92 20.81
N GLU A 481 10.59 -4.69 21.83
CA GLU A 481 11.62 -5.62 22.28
C GLU A 481 11.01 -6.88 22.91
N ALA A 482 9.86 -6.78 23.60
CA ALA A 482 9.12 -7.96 24.06
C ALA A 482 8.66 -8.85 22.88
N VAL A 483 8.12 -8.27 21.81
CA VAL A 483 7.74 -9.04 20.60
C VAL A 483 8.97 -9.57 19.87
N ALA A 484 10.07 -8.82 19.79
CA ALA A 484 11.34 -9.27 19.24
C ALA A 484 11.87 -10.51 19.98
N ALA A 485 11.85 -10.48 21.32
CA ALA A 485 12.26 -11.58 22.19
C ALA A 485 11.37 -12.83 22.01
N LEU A 486 10.05 -12.68 21.92
CA LEU A 486 9.12 -13.79 21.61
C LEU A 486 9.38 -14.42 20.22
N ARG A 487 9.91 -13.63 19.28
CA ARG A 487 10.36 -14.10 17.96
C ARG A 487 11.83 -14.54 17.95
N GLY A 488 12.51 -14.47 19.10
CA GLY A 488 13.91 -14.80 19.30
C GLY A 488 14.86 -13.98 18.43
N GLN A 489 14.51 -12.74 18.12
CA GLN A 489 15.36 -11.80 17.41
C GLN A 489 16.40 -11.21 18.39
N PRO A 490 17.56 -10.72 17.92
CA PRO A 490 18.52 -10.06 18.79
C PRO A 490 17.91 -8.76 19.36
N PRO A 491 18.15 -8.45 20.65
CA PRO A 491 17.62 -7.24 21.28
C PRO A 491 18.32 -5.98 20.78
N GLY A 492 17.70 -4.83 21.04
CA GLY A 492 18.16 -3.51 20.60
C GLY A 492 17.86 -3.22 19.13
N GLY A 493 16.84 -3.88 18.59
CA GLY A 493 16.36 -3.65 17.23
C GLY A 493 15.42 -2.44 17.11
N TYR A 494 14.87 -1.92 18.21
CA TYR A 494 13.88 -0.86 18.20
C TYR A 494 14.32 0.36 17.35
N PRO A 495 13.65 0.64 16.21
CA PRO A 495 14.30 1.39 15.15
C PRO A 495 13.96 2.89 15.20
N TYR A 496 13.09 3.33 16.11
CA TYR A 496 12.77 4.74 16.37
C TYR A 496 13.75 5.35 17.39
N PRO A 497 13.78 6.68 17.55
CA PRO A 497 14.47 7.31 18.68
C PRO A 497 13.95 6.85 20.04
N LEU A 498 14.84 6.72 21.02
CA LEU A 498 14.48 6.40 22.40
C LEU A 498 13.95 7.63 23.14
N ARG A 499 13.24 7.42 24.26
CA ARG A 499 12.74 8.51 25.11
C ARG A 499 13.83 9.47 25.59
N THR A 500 15.04 8.97 25.80
CA THR A 500 16.24 9.75 26.17
C THR A 500 16.85 10.53 24.98
N GLU A 501 16.54 10.15 23.74
CA GLU A 501 17.05 10.77 22.51
C GLU A 501 16.10 11.87 21.98
N LEU A 502 14.85 11.95 22.46
CA LEU A 502 13.81 12.86 21.96
C LEU A 502 14.19 14.35 22.00
N GLY A 503 15.00 14.79 22.97
CA GLY A 503 15.49 16.17 23.02
C GLY A 503 16.32 16.54 21.79
N ALA A 504 17.33 15.71 21.47
CA ALA A 504 18.20 15.89 20.31
C ALA A 504 17.44 15.76 18.99
N VAL A 505 16.45 14.87 18.93
CA VAL A 505 15.53 14.74 17.79
C VAL A 505 14.73 16.04 17.60
N GLY A 506 14.13 16.56 18.66
CA GLY A 506 13.36 17.80 18.61
C GLY A 506 14.18 19.00 18.16
N ASP A 507 15.41 19.15 18.65
CA ASP A 507 16.33 20.21 18.21
C ASP A 507 16.73 20.05 16.74
N ALA A 508 16.92 18.82 16.26
CA ALA A 508 17.23 18.55 14.86
C ALA A 508 16.07 18.92 13.92
N TYR A 509 14.82 18.62 14.29
CA TYR A 509 13.64 19.01 13.52
C TYR A 509 13.34 20.50 13.60
N ARG A 510 13.41 21.12 14.79
CA ARG A 510 13.26 22.59 14.93
C ARG A 510 14.30 23.33 14.08
N HIS A 511 15.55 22.84 14.05
CA HIS A 511 16.58 23.40 13.17
C HIS A 511 16.28 23.22 11.68
N LEU A 512 15.76 22.06 11.25
CA LEU A 512 15.34 21.85 9.86
C LEU A 512 14.20 22.81 9.48
N LEU A 513 13.15 22.88 10.30
CA LEU A 513 11.98 23.74 10.08
C LEU A 513 12.34 25.24 10.05
N ALA A 514 13.39 25.65 10.77
CA ALA A 514 13.90 27.02 10.75
C ALA A 514 14.72 27.38 9.48
N THR A 515 15.15 26.41 8.67
CA THR A 515 15.97 26.68 7.46
C THR A 515 15.20 27.46 6.40
N ARG A 516 15.91 28.31 5.63
CA ARG A 516 15.28 29.20 4.63
C ARG A 516 14.47 28.43 3.58
N GLU A 517 14.99 27.28 3.16
CA GLU A 517 14.42 26.42 2.12
C GLU A 517 13.10 25.78 2.58
N VAL A 518 13.07 25.30 3.83
CA VAL A 518 11.87 24.72 4.44
C VAL A 518 10.86 25.81 4.80
N ARG A 519 11.29 26.91 5.41
CA ARG A 519 10.41 28.08 5.67
C ARG A 519 9.81 28.65 4.39
N ALA A 520 10.57 28.78 3.31
CA ALA A 520 10.03 29.24 2.03
C ALA A 520 8.96 28.28 1.48
N THR A 521 9.08 26.98 1.73
CA THR A 521 8.07 25.98 1.36
C THR A 521 6.83 26.04 2.25
N LEU A 522 7.00 26.36 3.54
CA LEU A 522 5.92 26.37 4.55
C LEU A 522 5.26 27.74 4.81
N VAL A 523 5.76 28.82 4.19
CA VAL A 523 5.27 30.21 4.36
C VAL A 523 4.79 30.83 3.05
N ALA A 524 5.25 30.35 1.89
CA ALA A 524 4.90 30.93 0.60
C ALA A 524 3.48 30.52 0.14
N GLU A 525 2.46 31.18 0.69
CA GLU A 525 1.17 31.53 0.02
C GLU A 525 0.40 32.57 0.86
N ALA A 526 1.07 33.69 1.19
CA ALA A 526 0.39 34.94 1.51
C ALA A 526 0.53 35.90 0.33
N ARG A 527 -0.41 35.83 -0.63
CA ARG A 527 -0.64 36.98 -1.53
C ARG A 527 -1.19 38.12 -0.67
N PRO A 528 -0.72 39.37 -0.82
CA PRO A 528 -1.24 40.49 -0.05
C PRO A 528 -2.62 40.88 -0.57
N SER A 529 -3.68 40.34 0.05
CA SER A 529 -5.05 40.80 -0.12
C SER A 529 -5.76 40.83 1.24
N GLY A 530 -5.83 42.01 1.84
CA GLY A 530 -6.68 42.29 3.00
C GLY A 530 -6.20 41.72 4.33
N THR A 531 -6.08 42.62 5.30
CA THR A 531 -6.14 42.39 6.76
C THR A 531 -6.78 41.06 7.19
N VAL A 532 -6.02 40.25 7.93
CA VAL A 532 -6.54 39.15 8.74
C VAL A 532 -7.62 39.71 9.70
N PRO A 533 -8.84 39.17 9.75
CA PRO A 533 -9.79 39.54 10.78
C PRO A 533 -9.29 39.04 12.13
N ALA A 534 -9.30 39.91 13.14
CA ALA A 534 -9.03 39.52 14.52
C ALA A 534 -10.00 38.40 14.95
N PRO A 535 -9.61 37.54 15.92
CA PRO A 535 -10.58 36.63 16.52
C PRO A 535 -11.78 37.42 17.04
N PRO A 536 -13.03 36.93 16.87
CA PRO A 536 -14.20 37.63 17.38
C PRO A 536 -14.07 37.79 18.89
N ASP A 537 -14.39 38.99 19.38
CA ASP A 537 -14.38 39.29 20.81
C ASP A 537 -15.21 38.27 21.59
N PRO A 538 -14.81 37.93 22.84
CA PRO A 538 -15.65 37.11 23.69
C PRO A 538 -17.04 37.77 23.84
N PRO A 539 -18.13 36.97 23.84
CA PRO A 539 -19.47 37.54 23.97
C PRO A 539 -19.54 38.37 25.26
N PRO A 540 -20.21 39.54 25.23
CA PRO A 540 -20.34 40.37 26.42
C PRO A 540 -21.00 39.56 27.55
N PRO A 541 -20.61 39.77 28.82
CA PRO A 541 -21.23 39.08 29.94
C PRO A 541 -22.74 39.34 29.93
N PRO A 542 -23.56 38.35 30.34
CA PRO A 542 -25.01 38.50 30.34
C PRO A 542 -25.40 39.73 31.15
N ALA A 543 -26.25 40.57 30.58
CA ALA A 543 -26.68 41.81 31.21
C ALA A 543 -27.29 41.51 32.59
N SER A 544 -26.74 42.12 33.64
CA SER A 544 -27.33 42.07 34.97
C SER A 544 -28.80 42.52 34.91
N PRO A 545 -29.73 41.79 35.55
CA PRO A 545 -31.12 42.21 35.56
C PRO A 545 -31.23 43.59 36.20
N ALA A 546 -31.94 44.50 35.54
CA ALA A 546 -32.08 45.88 35.98
C ALA A 546 -32.73 45.94 37.37
N SER A 547 -32.10 46.67 38.29
CA SER A 547 -32.69 47.00 39.59
C SER A 547 -34.01 47.77 39.37
N PRO A 548 -35.12 47.40 40.02
CA PRO A 548 -36.35 48.18 39.96
C PRO A 548 -36.17 49.52 40.71
N PRO A 549 -36.93 50.57 40.35
CA PRO A 549 -36.88 51.85 41.02
C PRO A 549 -37.44 51.77 42.45
N ALA A 550 -37.00 52.69 43.31
CA ALA A 550 -37.36 52.75 44.72
C ALA A 550 -38.63 53.59 44.99
N GLU A 551 -39.11 53.49 46.25
CA GLU A 551 -40.27 54.17 46.87
C GLU A 551 -41.65 53.57 46.49
N THR A 552 -42.62 53.43 47.40
CA THR A 552 -42.89 54.13 48.69
C THR A 552 -43.26 53.22 49.89
N ARG A 553 -43.11 53.77 51.10
CA ARG A 553 -43.38 53.20 52.46
C ARG A 553 -44.78 52.61 52.72
N ALA A 554 -44.87 51.58 53.58
CA ALA A 554 -45.82 51.47 54.73
C ALA A 554 -45.56 50.24 55.67
N GLY A 555 -45.72 50.39 56.99
CA GLY A 555 -45.78 49.32 58.04
C GLY A 555 -44.42 48.76 58.53
N ARG A 556 -44.02 48.75 59.82
CA ARG A 556 -44.56 48.10 61.06
C ARG A 556 -44.80 46.59 60.87
N GLU A 557 -44.36 45.65 61.70
CA GLU A 557 -43.58 45.52 62.97
C GLU A 557 -42.81 44.17 62.85
N GLY A 558 -41.80 43.73 63.62
CA GLY A 558 -41.25 44.05 64.93
C GLY A 558 -40.63 42.77 65.54
N ARG A 559 -39.72 42.92 66.52
CA ARG A 559 -39.05 41.88 67.35
C ARG A 559 -37.86 41.09 66.76
N SER A 560 -36.76 41.16 67.51
CA SER A 560 -35.50 40.43 67.35
C SER A 560 -35.34 39.37 68.50
N PRO A 561 -34.13 38.90 68.86
CA PRO A 561 -33.64 37.51 68.76
C PRO A 561 -33.65 36.87 70.20
N PRO A 562 -32.65 36.13 70.77
CA PRO A 562 -31.38 35.49 70.35
C PRO A 562 -31.36 33.98 70.73
N PRO A 563 -30.23 33.29 71.03
CA PRO A 563 -28.79 33.44 70.66
C PRO A 563 -28.29 32.18 69.87
N GLY A 564 -27.04 32.01 69.43
CA GLY A 564 -25.78 31.94 70.19
C GLY A 564 -24.90 30.79 69.64
N PRO A 565 -23.60 30.69 69.99
CA PRO A 565 -22.60 29.92 69.22
C PRO A 565 -22.04 28.66 69.91
N SER A 566 -21.41 27.74 69.15
CA SER A 566 -20.39 26.79 69.66
C SER A 566 -19.58 26.07 68.57
N ASP A 567 -18.32 26.47 68.41
CA ASP A 567 -17.08 25.68 68.35
C ASP A 567 -17.01 24.19 67.87
N THR A 568 -16.18 23.98 66.84
CA THR A 568 -15.16 22.89 66.69
C THR A 568 -15.64 21.43 66.42
N PRO A 569 -14.75 20.41 66.24
CA PRO A 569 -14.23 20.07 64.91
C PRO A 569 -14.27 18.55 64.57
N ASP A 570 -13.59 18.18 63.46
CA ASP A 570 -13.17 16.83 63.03
C ASP A 570 -14.23 15.78 62.66
N PHE A 571 -14.04 15.12 61.52
CA PHE A 571 -13.64 13.70 61.45
C PHE A 571 -13.32 13.25 60.01
N ASP A 572 -12.15 12.63 59.82
CA ASP A 572 -11.81 11.81 58.65
C ASP A 572 -12.78 10.62 58.50
N TRP A 573 -13.01 10.14 57.26
CA TRP A 573 -13.13 8.70 56.96
C TRP A 573 -12.86 8.40 55.46
N CYS A 574 -11.88 7.52 55.23
CA CYS A 574 -11.63 6.65 54.05
C CYS A 574 -11.51 7.24 52.63
#